data_AF-A0A956F0T8-F1
#
_entry.id   AF-A0A956F0T8-F1
#
_cell.length_a   1.000
_cell.length_b   1.000
_cell.length_c   1.000
_cell.angle_alpha   90.00
_cell.angle_beta   90.00
_cell.angle_gamma   90.00
#
_symmetry.space_group_name_H-M   'P 1'
#
loop_
_entity.id
_entity.type
_entity.pdbx_description
1 polymer ?
#
loop_
_entity_poly.entity_id
_entity_poly.type
_entity_poly.pdbx_seq_one_letter_code
_entity_poly.pdbx_strand_id
1 'polypeptide(L)'
;MGADFIGWRACQLQTELKPEGFLGRLKLRAYKRLVEERVPEERREAIQITVSVTGRGPRTLTYPGIVREVASFERGIPDCANCPLSGGQPLGCYRYVTYPVDAVFEQALFEFFVTQVETKDTICQQIYADLISQLEVGAGWYAPRGEQPGALAALHEPVEHNWIDGEGSEHYLDSAMVLEVAFISLESREMLEAYTRFWLEFLEHASRRSSPDLRADLTNSRTVAEVQQVCNLLAAVSPGAEDEGWVVLADS
;
A
#
# COMPACT_ATOMS: atom_id res chain seq x y z
N MET A 1 3.65 9.38 6.04
CA MET A 1 4.17 8.01 5.85
C MET A 1 3.53 7.46 4.58
N GLY A 2 3.77 6.23 4.17
CA GLY A 2 3.18 5.64 2.95
C GLY A 2 2.61 4.27 3.27
N ALA A 3 1.78 3.70 2.40
CA ALA A 3 1.32 2.31 2.55
C ALA A 3 2.45 1.34 2.23
N ASP A 4 2.89 0.59 3.21
CA ASP A 4 3.87 -0.49 3.03
C ASP A 4 3.21 -1.73 2.39
N PHE A 5 3.95 -2.50 1.60
CA PHE A 5 3.49 -3.76 1.01
C PHE A 5 4.60 -4.78 1.12
N ILE A 6 4.33 -5.91 1.77
CA ILE A 6 5.31 -6.96 2.00
C ILE A 6 4.80 -8.25 1.35
N GLY A 7 5.53 -8.73 0.35
CA GLY A 7 5.37 -10.05 -0.21
C GLY A 7 6.00 -11.06 0.75
N TRP A 8 5.17 -11.76 1.50
CA TRP A 8 5.66 -12.81 2.37
C TRP A 8 6.02 -14.02 1.47
N ARG A 9 7.24 -14.60 1.63
CA ARG A 9 7.69 -15.85 0.98
C ARG A 9 8.29 -16.90 1.94
N ALA A 10 8.26 -16.63 3.26
CA ALA A 10 8.76 -17.52 4.30
C ALA A 10 10.23 -17.89 4.07
N CYS A 11 10.98 -16.98 3.42
CA CYS A 11 12.43 -17.06 3.40
C CYS A 11 12.97 -16.97 4.84
N GLN A 12 14.20 -17.44 5.07
CA GLN A 12 14.74 -17.62 6.41
C GLN A 12 14.53 -16.38 7.32
N LEU A 13 14.82 -15.17 6.82
CA LEU A 13 14.69 -13.94 7.59
C LEU A 13 13.23 -13.53 7.87
N GLN A 14 12.31 -13.80 6.96
CA GLN A 14 10.88 -13.58 7.20
C GLN A 14 10.39 -14.55 8.29
N THR A 15 10.76 -15.82 8.20
CA THR A 15 10.42 -16.84 9.19
C THR A 15 11.00 -16.51 10.58
N GLU A 16 12.25 -16.06 10.65
CA GLU A 16 12.90 -15.67 11.91
C GLU A 16 12.28 -14.43 12.55
N LEU A 17 12.00 -13.40 11.75
CA LEU A 17 11.51 -12.12 12.26
C LEU A 17 10.01 -12.10 12.55
N LYS A 18 9.23 -12.97 11.88
CA LYS A 18 7.76 -12.90 11.81
C LYS A 18 7.27 -11.58 11.19
N PRO A 19 6.00 -11.46 10.78
CA PRO A 19 5.51 -10.27 10.05
C PRO A 19 5.82 -8.94 10.74
N GLU A 20 5.57 -8.85 12.05
CA GLU A 20 5.76 -7.63 12.83
C GLU A 20 7.25 -7.28 12.98
N GLY A 21 8.11 -8.28 13.12
CA GLY A 21 9.56 -8.05 13.18
C GLY A 21 10.12 -7.58 11.85
N PHE A 22 9.64 -8.15 10.74
CA PHE A 22 10.05 -7.77 9.40
C PHE A 22 9.59 -6.34 9.06
N LEU A 23 8.32 -6.01 9.32
CA LEU A 23 7.78 -4.66 9.18
C LEU A 23 8.57 -3.66 10.05
N GLY A 24 8.87 -4.04 11.30
CA GLY A 24 9.68 -3.20 12.18
C GLY A 24 11.06 -2.87 11.62
N ARG A 25 11.73 -3.82 10.94
CA ARG A 25 13.02 -3.56 10.28
C ARG A 25 12.88 -2.64 9.06
N LEU A 26 11.80 -2.78 8.29
CA LEU A 26 11.48 -1.89 7.17
C LEU A 26 11.24 -0.45 7.63
N LYS A 27 10.43 -0.25 8.67
CA LYS A 27 10.20 1.09 9.25
C LYS A 27 11.51 1.74 9.70
N LEU A 28 12.42 0.98 10.31
CA LEU A 28 13.74 1.49 10.69
C LEU A 28 14.58 1.96 9.51
N ARG A 29 14.50 1.26 8.37
CA ARG A 29 15.19 1.68 7.15
C ARG A 29 14.60 2.98 6.61
N ALA A 30 13.28 3.14 6.63
CA ALA A 30 12.61 4.39 6.26
C ALA A 30 13.03 5.54 7.19
N TYR A 31 13.07 5.32 8.50
CA TYR A 31 13.56 6.30 9.47
C TYR A 31 15.03 6.67 9.24
N LYS A 32 15.91 5.69 8.96
CA LYS A 32 17.31 5.94 8.61
C LYS A 32 17.40 6.88 7.41
N ARG A 33 16.70 6.55 6.32
CA ARG A 33 16.69 7.35 5.08
C ARG A 33 16.19 8.77 5.34
N LEU A 34 15.10 8.91 6.10
CA LEU A 34 14.53 10.20 6.46
C LEU A 34 15.52 11.09 7.23
N VAL A 35 16.23 10.51 8.21
CA VAL A 35 17.26 11.24 8.95
C VAL A 35 18.41 11.63 8.03
N GLU A 36 18.88 10.71 7.19
CA GLU A 36 19.97 10.97 6.25
C GLU A 36 19.64 12.09 5.25
N GLU A 37 18.39 12.15 4.77
CA GLU A 37 17.91 13.19 3.84
C GLU A 37 17.70 14.55 4.51
N ARG A 38 17.23 14.58 5.76
CA ARG A 38 16.76 15.83 6.41
C ARG A 38 17.71 16.41 7.45
N VAL A 39 18.65 15.62 7.97
CA VAL A 39 19.54 16.03 9.05
C VAL A 39 20.99 16.05 8.54
N PRO A 40 21.69 17.20 8.67
CA PRO A 40 23.13 17.27 8.37
C PRO A 40 23.92 16.21 9.14
N GLU A 41 24.96 15.65 8.51
CA GLU A 41 25.69 14.48 9.01
C GLU A 41 26.18 14.67 10.45
N GLU A 42 26.74 15.83 10.76
CA GLU A 42 27.26 16.22 12.08
C GLU A 42 26.20 16.26 13.19
N ARG A 43 24.90 16.28 12.85
CA ARG A 43 23.78 16.30 13.82
C ARG A 43 23.03 14.98 13.92
N ARG A 44 23.32 14.00 13.06
CA ARG A 44 22.55 12.74 12.99
C ARG A 44 22.68 11.91 14.27
N GLU A 45 23.87 11.85 14.87
CA GLU A 45 24.11 10.99 16.04
C GLU A 45 23.24 11.31 17.26
N ALA A 46 22.82 12.57 17.40
CA ALA A 46 21.98 13.03 18.50
C ALA A 46 20.47 12.77 18.28
N ILE A 47 20.07 12.32 17.09
CA ILE A 47 18.66 12.09 16.77
C ILE A 47 18.14 10.86 17.51
N GLN A 48 16.98 11.03 18.14
CA GLN A 48 16.18 9.97 18.74
C GLN A 48 14.83 9.89 18.04
N ILE A 49 14.39 8.67 17.74
CA ILE A 49 13.12 8.41 17.08
C ILE A 49 12.36 7.39 17.91
N THR A 50 11.11 7.73 18.24
CA THR A 50 10.17 6.75 18.80
C THR A 50 9.57 5.96 17.65
N VAL A 51 9.87 4.67 17.63
CA VAL A 51 9.42 3.72 16.62
C VAL A 51 8.27 2.92 17.20
N SER A 52 7.12 3.01 16.56
CA SER A 52 5.95 2.17 16.84
C SER A 52 5.75 1.17 15.70
N VAL A 53 5.59 -0.09 16.06
CA VAL A 53 5.31 -1.19 15.13
C VAL A 53 4.09 -1.90 15.66
N THR A 54 3.11 -2.15 14.80
CA THR A 54 1.90 -2.90 15.16
C THR A 54 2.28 -4.23 15.82
N GLY A 55 1.61 -4.57 16.93
CA GLY A 55 1.94 -5.75 17.74
C GLY A 55 3.15 -5.60 18.67
N ARG A 56 3.82 -4.43 18.72
CA ARG A 56 4.92 -4.14 19.65
C ARG A 56 4.74 -2.79 20.33
N GLY A 57 5.19 -2.67 21.57
CA GLY A 57 5.22 -1.39 22.28
C GLY A 57 6.17 -0.38 21.60
N PRO A 58 5.92 0.94 21.76
CA PRO A 58 6.80 1.97 21.25
C PRO A 58 8.19 1.87 21.86
N ARG A 59 9.23 2.04 21.03
CA ARG A 59 10.63 2.04 21.47
C ARG A 59 11.37 3.27 20.94
N THR A 60 12.09 3.97 21.80
CA THR A 60 12.97 5.06 21.36
C THR A 60 14.32 4.50 20.94
N LEU A 61 14.73 4.78 19.71
CA LEU A 61 16.03 4.40 19.18
C LEU A 61 16.84 5.63 18.79
N THR A 62 18.14 5.60 19.08
CA THR A 62 19.09 6.59 18.58
C THR A 62 19.44 6.28 17.12
N TYR A 63 19.85 7.30 16.36
CA TYR A 63 20.30 7.08 14.99
C TYR A 63 21.40 6.01 14.85
N PRO A 64 22.45 5.95 15.71
CA PRO A 64 23.40 4.83 15.68
C PRO A 64 22.76 3.46 15.92
N GLY A 65 21.75 3.39 16.79
CA GLY A 65 20.96 2.17 17.01
C GLY A 65 20.19 1.75 15.76
N ILE A 66 19.55 2.70 15.08
CA ILE A 66 18.85 2.48 13.81
C ILE A 66 19.83 1.98 12.75
N VAL A 67 20.98 2.64 12.57
CA VAL A 67 22.00 2.23 11.58
C VAL A 67 22.47 0.79 11.83
N ARG A 68 22.72 0.41 13.09
CA ARG A 68 23.13 -0.96 13.44
C ARG A 68 22.03 -1.99 13.15
N GLU A 69 20.80 -1.67 13.50
CA GLU A 69 19.64 -2.53 13.24
C GLU A 69 19.40 -2.71 11.73
N VAL A 70 19.52 -1.63 10.94
CA VAL A 70 19.36 -1.66 9.48
C VAL A 70 20.52 -2.41 8.83
N ALA A 71 21.76 -2.20 9.24
CA ALA A 71 22.92 -2.92 8.70
C ALA A 71 22.82 -4.44 8.90
N SER A 72 22.15 -4.91 9.97
CA SER A 72 21.87 -6.34 10.15
C SER A 72 20.86 -6.88 9.14
N PHE A 73 19.90 -6.05 8.74
CA PHE A 73 18.85 -6.37 7.78
C PHE A 73 19.34 -6.26 6.33
N GLU A 74 20.17 -5.27 6.02
CA GLU A 74 20.74 -5.02 4.67
C GLU A 74 21.90 -5.95 4.29
N ARG A 75 22.57 -6.56 5.28
CA ARG A 75 23.52 -7.67 5.03
C ARG A 75 22.86 -8.86 4.34
N GLY A 76 21.54 -8.87 4.29
CA GLY A 76 20.75 -9.57 3.28
C GLY A 76 20.40 -10.99 3.68
N ILE A 77 19.42 -11.49 2.94
CA ILE A 77 19.03 -12.90 2.91
C ILE A 77 19.79 -13.50 1.74
N PRO A 78 20.66 -14.51 1.93
CA PRO A 78 21.30 -15.20 0.80
C PRO A 78 20.29 -15.67 -0.25
N ASP A 79 19.09 -16.08 0.19
CA ASP A 79 17.97 -16.50 -0.64
C ASP A 79 17.43 -15.40 -1.55
N CYS A 80 17.63 -14.12 -1.20
CA CYS A 80 17.19 -13.00 -2.04
C CYS A 80 18.00 -12.91 -3.34
N ALA A 81 19.23 -13.39 -3.43
CA ALA A 81 20.02 -13.27 -4.66
C ALA A 81 19.36 -13.97 -5.86
N ASN A 82 18.64 -15.07 -5.62
CA ASN A 82 17.95 -15.85 -6.64
C ASN A 82 16.42 -15.67 -6.60
N CYS A 83 15.92 -14.79 -5.73
CA CYS A 83 14.48 -14.60 -5.57
C CYS A 83 13.92 -13.76 -6.73
N PRO A 84 12.94 -14.26 -7.51
CA PRO A 84 12.34 -13.50 -8.60
C PRO A 84 11.63 -12.21 -8.13
N LEU A 85 11.15 -12.16 -6.88
CA LEU A 85 10.58 -10.93 -6.30
C LEU A 85 11.64 -9.86 -6.08
N SER A 86 12.84 -10.31 -5.71
CA SER A 86 13.87 -9.41 -5.22
C SER A 86 14.60 -8.69 -6.36
N GLY A 87 14.60 -9.27 -7.57
CA GLY A 87 15.46 -8.82 -8.67
C GLY A 87 16.95 -8.82 -8.28
N GLY A 88 17.36 -9.71 -7.39
CA GLY A 88 18.71 -9.75 -6.80
C GLY A 88 18.97 -8.69 -5.73
N GLN A 89 17.97 -7.90 -5.33
CA GLN A 89 18.11 -6.88 -4.28
C GLN A 89 17.88 -7.48 -2.88
N PRO A 90 18.54 -6.98 -1.82
CA PRO A 90 18.47 -7.55 -0.48
C PRO A 90 17.08 -7.51 0.18
N LEU A 91 16.11 -6.79 -0.38
CA LEU A 91 14.78 -6.55 0.21
C LEU A 91 13.62 -6.53 -0.79
N GLY A 92 13.80 -7.02 -2.02
CA GLY A 92 12.80 -6.77 -3.07
C GLY A 92 11.45 -7.48 -2.91
N CYS A 93 11.17 -8.13 -1.77
CA CYS A 93 9.81 -8.47 -1.35
C CYS A 93 9.04 -7.31 -0.69
N TYR A 94 9.61 -6.11 -0.61
CA TYR A 94 8.94 -4.93 -0.05
C TYR A 94 8.72 -3.84 -1.11
N ARG A 95 7.52 -3.28 -1.14
CA ARG A 95 7.13 -2.10 -1.92
C ARG A 95 6.37 -1.13 -1.01
N TYR A 96 6.23 0.12 -1.43
CA TYR A 96 5.41 1.08 -0.71
C TYR A 96 4.78 2.07 -1.68
N VAL A 97 3.66 2.65 -1.27
CA VAL A 97 2.99 3.77 -1.93
C VAL A 97 3.19 5.01 -1.08
N THR A 98 3.74 6.06 -1.66
CA THR A 98 4.07 7.28 -0.95
C THR A 98 2.83 8.18 -0.85
N TYR A 99 2.64 8.81 0.31
CA TYR A 99 1.61 9.84 0.50
C TYR A 99 2.16 11.28 0.36
N PRO A 100 1.33 12.24 -0.08
CA PRO A 100 -0.08 12.06 -0.47
C PRO A 100 -0.22 11.31 -1.79
N VAL A 101 -1.22 10.45 -1.90
CA VAL A 101 -1.64 9.82 -3.16
C VAL A 101 -1.98 10.93 -4.16
N ASP A 102 -1.45 10.84 -5.37
CA ASP A 102 -1.63 11.89 -6.38
C ASP A 102 -3.11 11.99 -6.80
N ALA A 103 -3.59 13.22 -7.04
CA ALA A 103 -5.00 13.46 -7.36
C ALA A 103 -5.49 12.71 -8.61
N VAL A 104 -4.64 12.64 -9.64
CA VAL A 104 -4.93 11.93 -10.90
C VAL A 104 -5.13 10.43 -10.66
N PHE A 105 -4.34 9.82 -9.77
CA PHE A 105 -4.49 8.41 -9.41
C PHE A 105 -5.82 8.18 -8.71
N GLU A 106 -6.16 8.99 -7.72
CA GLU A 106 -7.40 8.85 -6.96
C GLU A 106 -8.63 8.97 -7.87
N GLN A 107 -8.64 9.96 -8.79
CA GLN A 107 -9.72 10.12 -9.76
C GLN A 107 -9.86 8.91 -10.67
N ALA A 108 -8.76 8.41 -11.23
CA ALA A 108 -8.79 7.26 -12.12
C ALA A 108 -9.21 5.97 -11.40
N LEU A 109 -8.77 5.79 -10.15
CA LEU A 109 -9.16 4.64 -9.33
C LEU A 109 -10.66 4.70 -9.01
N PHE A 110 -11.17 5.88 -8.68
CA PHE A 110 -12.58 6.09 -8.42
C PHE A 110 -13.43 5.87 -9.68
N GLU A 111 -13.04 6.43 -10.83
CA GLU A 111 -13.71 6.21 -12.11
C GLU A 111 -13.76 4.71 -12.46
N PHE A 112 -12.64 4.01 -12.32
CA PHE A 112 -12.59 2.56 -12.50
C PHE A 112 -13.61 1.84 -11.61
N PHE A 113 -13.67 2.22 -10.32
CA PHE A 113 -14.59 1.61 -9.36
C PHE A 113 -16.05 1.84 -9.74
N VAL A 114 -16.41 3.07 -10.07
CA VAL A 114 -17.77 3.46 -10.49
C VAL A 114 -18.20 2.72 -11.75
N THR A 115 -17.29 2.52 -12.73
CA THR A 115 -17.64 1.78 -13.96
C THR A 115 -17.97 0.30 -13.72
N GLN A 116 -17.61 -0.25 -12.55
CA GLN A 116 -17.78 -1.66 -12.23
C GLN A 116 -18.78 -1.93 -11.12
N VAL A 117 -18.91 -1.04 -10.12
CA VAL A 117 -19.66 -1.30 -8.88
C VAL A 117 -21.15 -1.63 -9.10
N GLU A 118 -21.76 -1.06 -10.13
CA GLU A 118 -23.16 -1.33 -10.50
C GLU A 118 -23.35 -2.65 -11.26
N THR A 119 -22.27 -3.20 -11.80
CA THR A 119 -22.29 -4.46 -12.55
C THR A 119 -21.98 -5.63 -11.60
N LYS A 120 -22.90 -6.58 -11.52
CA LYS A 120 -22.73 -7.80 -10.71
C LYS A 120 -21.51 -8.61 -11.15
N ASP A 121 -20.92 -9.32 -10.18
CA ASP A 121 -19.80 -10.24 -10.38
C ASP A 121 -18.50 -9.58 -10.87
N THR A 122 -18.42 -8.26 -10.80
CA THR A 122 -17.16 -7.51 -10.98
C THR A 122 -16.36 -7.49 -9.69
N ILE A 123 -15.04 -7.31 -9.80
CA ILE A 123 -14.17 -7.26 -8.61
C ILE A 123 -14.49 -6.06 -7.72
N CYS A 124 -14.83 -4.90 -8.31
CA CYS A 124 -15.23 -3.71 -7.55
C CYS A 124 -16.58 -3.91 -6.84
N GLN A 125 -17.55 -4.57 -7.47
CA GLN A 125 -18.83 -4.86 -6.82
C GLN A 125 -18.66 -5.83 -5.64
N GLN A 126 -17.78 -6.83 -5.78
CA GLN A 126 -17.43 -7.76 -4.69
C GLN A 126 -16.78 -7.02 -3.52
N ILE A 127 -15.73 -6.22 -3.79
CA ILE A 127 -15.07 -5.39 -2.76
C ILE A 127 -16.07 -4.41 -2.11
N TYR A 128 -17.00 -3.84 -2.87
CA TYR A 128 -18.02 -2.97 -2.32
C TYR A 128 -18.93 -3.71 -1.34
N ALA A 129 -19.48 -4.85 -1.76
CA ALA A 129 -20.38 -5.64 -0.93
C ALA A 129 -19.68 -6.15 0.34
N ASP A 130 -18.45 -6.64 0.20
CA ASP A 130 -17.75 -7.32 1.28
C ASP A 130 -17.03 -6.37 2.24
N LEU A 131 -16.60 -5.19 1.78
CA LEU A 131 -15.77 -4.28 2.58
C LEU A 131 -16.36 -2.87 2.67
N ILE A 132 -16.61 -2.20 1.54
CA ILE A 132 -16.99 -0.78 1.55
C ILE A 132 -18.35 -0.55 2.20
N SER A 133 -19.32 -1.42 1.94
CA SER A 133 -20.69 -1.30 2.48
C SER A 133 -20.76 -1.35 4.00
N GLN A 134 -19.69 -1.79 4.66
CA GLN A 134 -19.56 -1.91 6.10
C GLN A 134 -18.79 -0.73 6.73
N LEU A 135 -18.22 0.17 5.92
CA LEU A 135 -17.44 1.31 6.41
C LEU A 135 -18.34 2.44 6.93
N GLU A 136 -17.87 3.13 7.97
CA GLU A 136 -18.48 4.37 8.43
C GLU A 136 -17.96 5.56 7.61
N VAL A 137 -18.89 6.31 7.00
CA VAL A 137 -18.55 7.51 6.22
C VAL A 137 -17.90 8.56 7.13
N GLY A 138 -16.79 9.15 6.67
CA GLY A 138 -16.08 10.21 7.36
C GLY A 138 -14.91 9.76 8.25
N ALA A 139 -14.63 8.46 8.35
CA ALA A 139 -13.48 7.92 9.07
C ALA A 139 -12.23 7.74 8.17
N GLY A 140 -11.02 7.88 8.73
CA GLY A 140 -9.78 7.58 8.00
C GLY A 140 -9.39 8.66 6.96
N TRP A 141 -9.44 8.31 5.68
CA TRP A 141 -8.94 9.09 4.51
C TRP A 141 -9.63 10.44 4.24
N TYR A 142 -10.57 10.87 5.08
CA TYR A 142 -11.29 12.14 4.92
C TYR A 142 -10.54 13.35 5.52
N ALA A 143 -9.88 13.18 6.67
CA ALA A 143 -9.28 14.31 7.41
C ALA A 143 -7.89 14.75 6.90
N PRO A 144 -6.94 13.84 6.61
CA PRO A 144 -5.59 14.22 6.18
C PRO A 144 -5.50 14.37 4.65
N ARG A 145 -6.02 15.46 4.08
CA ARG A 145 -6.09 15.69 2.62
C ARG A 145 -5.54 17.05 2.18
N GLY A 146 -5.19 17.19 0.90
CA GLY A 146 -4.71 18.45 0.30
C GLY A 146 -3.22 18.74 0.51
N GLU A 147 -2.83 20.01 0.42
CA GLU A 147 -1.42 20.45 0.48
C GLU A 147 -0.78 20.43 1.89
N GLN A 148 -1.47 19.92 2.90
CA GLN A 148 -0.99 19.95 4.28
C GLN A 148 0.13 18.94 4.56
N PRO A 149 1.10 19.26 5.45
CA PRO A 149 2.11 18.31 5.88
C PRO A 149 1.49 17.04 6.48
N GLY A 150 1.78 15.89 5.88
CA GLY A 150 1.26 14.59 6.33
C GLY A 150 -0.08 14.19 5.71
N ALA A 151 -0.56 14.89 4.68
CA ALA A 151 -1.71 14.46 3.90
C ALA A 151 -1.53 13.03 3.34
N LEU A 152 -2.60 12.24 3.38
CA LEU A 152 -2.73 10.92 2.78
C LEU A 152 -3.15 11.00 1.31
N ALA A 153 -3.97 11.99 0.94
CA ALA A 153 -4.45 12.20 -0.43
C ALA A 153 -4.28 13.66 -0.86
N ALA A 154 -3.96 13.88 -2.14
CA ALA A 154 -3.77 15.23 -2.68
C ALA A 154 -5.08 15.93 -3.01
N LEU A 155 -6.15 15.20 -3.35
CA LEU A 155 -7.48 15.80 -3.55
C LEU A 155 -8.02 16.35 -2.24
N HIS A 156 -8.46 17.60 -2.25
CA HIS A 156 -9.00 18.26 -1.05
C HIS A 156 -10.29 17.63 -0.54
N GLU A 157 -11.17 17.22 -1.45
CA GLU A 157 -12.46 16.60 -1.14
C GLU A 157 -12.55 15.26 -1.88
N PRO A 158 -13.18 14.23 -1.29
CA PRO A 158 -13.49 12.99 -1.98
C PRO A 158 -14.41 13.24 -3.19
N VAL A 159 -14.29 12.41 -4.21
CA VAL A 159 -15.23 12.37 -5.33
C VAL A 159 -16.35 11.39 -4.98
N GLU A 160 -17.60 11.77 -5.23
CA GLU A 160 -18.78 11.01 -4.81
C GLU A 160 -19.52 10.37 -6.01
N HIS A 161 -20.17 9.24 -5.75
CA HIS A 161 -21.06 8.54 -6.67
C HIS A 161 -22.26 7.99 -5.90
N ASN A 162 -23.45 8.19 -6.47
CA ASN A 162 -24.71 7.69 -5.93
C ASN A 162 -25.44 6.94 -7.04
N TRP A 163 -26.04 5.80 -6.70
CA TRP A 163 -26.86 5.05 -7.65
C TRP A 163 -28.04 4.36 -6.96
N ILE A 164 -28.99 3.90 -7.77
CA ILE A 164 -30.13 3.11 -7.32
C ILE A 164 -30.01 1.74 -7.97
N ASP A 165 -30.07 0.67 -7.19
CA ASP A 165 -30.01 -0.67 -7.73
C ASP A 165 -31.35 -1.11 -8.38
N GLY A 166 -31.36 -2.31 -8.98
CA GLY A 166 -32.56 -2.85 -9.61
C GLY A 166 -33.73 -3.14 -8.64
N GLU A 167 -33.50 -3.09 -7.33
CA GLU A 167 -34.49 -3.27 -6.27
C GLU A 167 -35.00 -1.93 -5.71
N GLY A 168 -34.41 -0.82 -6.14
CA GLY A 168 -34.77 0.53 -5.71
C GLY A 168 -34.03 1.01 -4.46
N SER A 169 -32.99 0.29 -4.02
CA SER A 169 -32.16 0.73 -2.89
C SER A 169 -31.15 1.78 -3.34
N GLU A 170 -31.06 2.87 -2.60
CA GLU A 170 -30.05 3.92 -2.79
C GLU A 170 -28.71 3.48 -2.20
N HIS A 171 -27.64 3.67 -2.96
CA HIS A 171 -26.27 3.34 -2.60
C HIS A 171 -25.38 4.57 -2.75
N TYR A 172 -24.35 4.64 -1.91
CA TYR A 172 -23.37 5.73 -1.87
C TYR A 172 -21.95 5.16 -1.87
N LEU A 173 -21.07 5.83 -2.60
CA LEU A 173 -19.64 5.53 -2.64
C LEU A 173 -18.86 6.83 -2.82
N ASP A 174 -17.75 6.99 -2.12
CA ASP A 174 -16.79 8.04 -2.42
C ASP A 174 -15.34 7.54 -2.52
N SER A 175 -14.47 8.38 -3.07
CA SER A 175 -13.08 8.03 -3.32
C SER A 175 -12.26 7.82 -2.04
N ALA A 176 -12.65 8.40 -0.90
CA ALA A 176 -11.99 8.15 0.38
C ALA A 176 -12.28 6.73 0.89
N MET A 177 -13.52 6.26 0.75
CA MET A 177 -13.87 4.86 1.05
C MET A 177 -13.10 3.88 0.15
N VAL A 178 -12.96 4.20 -1.14
CA VAL A 178 -12.19 3.37 -2.09
C VAL A 178 -10.71 3.33 -1.68
N LEU A 179 -10.11 4.46 -1.28
CA LEU A 179 -8.72 4.50 -0.82
C LEU A 179 -8.52 3.73 0.50
N GLU A 180 -9.48 3.82 1.44
CA GLU A 180 -9.46 3.04 2.69
C GLU A 180 -9.35 1.55 2.39
N VAL A 181 -10.20 1.02 1.50
CA VAL A 181 -10.14 -0.40 1.15
C VAL A 181 -8.99 -0.76 0.22
N ALA A 182 -8.49 0.16 -0.59
CA ALA A 182 -7.38 -0.11 -1.51
C ALA A 182 -6.06 -0.41 -0.78
N PHE A 183 -5.88 0.14 0.42
CA PHE A 183 -4.64 0.06 1.19
C PHE A 183 -4.82 -0.70 2.53
N ILE A 184 -5.56 -1.81 2.51
CA ILE A 184 -5.75 -2.69 3.68
C ILE A 184 -4.64 -3.73 3.83
N SER A 185 -4.58 -4.34 5.02
CA SER A 185 -3.80 -5.56 5.22
C SER A 185 -4.51 -6.75 4.58
N LEU A 186 -3.77 -7.56 3.83
CA LEU A 186 -4.27 -8.79 3.20
C LEU A 186 -3.81 -9.98 4.04
N GLU A 187 -4.75 -10.59 4.76
CA GLU A 187 -4.47 -11.63 5.77
C GLU A 187 -4.84 -13.05 5.31
N SER A 188 -5.48 -13.19 4.15
CA SER A 188 -5.91 -14.47 3.58
C SER A 188 -5.51 -14.58 2.11
N ARG A 189 -5.42 -15.82 1.63
CA ARG A 189 -5.13 -16.12 0.24
C ARG A 189 -6.17 -15.52 -0.71
N GLU A 190 -7.44 -15.62 -0.35
CA GLU A 190 -8.56 -15.12 -1.14
C GLU A 190 -8.47 -13.60 -1.30
N MET A 191 -8.15 -12.88 -0.22
CA MET A 191 -7.92 -11.43 -0.29
C MET A 191 -6.71 -11.10 -1.18
N LEU A 192 -5.63 -11.87 -1.08
CA LEU A 192 -4.46 -11.69 -1.94
C LEU A 192 -4.81 -11.88 -3.42
N GLU A 193 -5.54 -12.94 -3.77
CA GLU A 193 -5.97 -13.22 -5.15
C GLU A 193 -6.94 -12.14 -5.66
N ALA A 194 -7.93 -11.74 -4.85
CA ALA A 194 -8.88 -10.69 -5.17
C ALA A 194 -8.20 -9.34 -5.42
N TYR A 195 -7.29 -8.93 -4.55
CA TYR A 195 -6.56 -7.67 -4.70
C TYR A 195 -5.52 -7.71 -5.82
N THR A 196 -4.91 -8.87 -6.09
CA THR A 196 -4.08 -9.06 -7.29
C THR A 196 -4.90 -8.79 -8.55
N ARG A 197 -6.11 -9.38 -8.63
CA ARG A 197 -7.03 -9.17 -9.75
C ARG A 197 -7.50 -7.72 -9.84
N PHE A 198 -7.90 -7.11 -8.72
CA PHE A 198 -8.31 -5.71 -8.64
C PHE A 198 -7.25 -4.77 -9.24
N TRP A 199 -5.99 -4.90 -8.81
CA TRP A 199 -4.92 -4.04 -9.29
C TRP A 199 -4.58 -4.28 -10.77
N LEU A 200 -4.62 -5.54 -11.24
CA LEU A 200 -4.41 -5.86 -12.66
C LEU A 200 -5.50 -5.22 -13.55
N GLU A 201 -6.76 -5.34 -13.15
CA GLU A 201 -7.89 -4.75 -13.88
C GLU A 201 -7.83 -3.22 -13.87
N PHE A 202 -7.47 -2.61 -12.73
CA PHE A 202 -7.27 -1.16 -12.64
C PHE A 202 -6.14 -0.68 -13.57
N LEU A 203 -4.98 -1.33 -13.58
CA LEU A 203 -3.86 -0.96 -14.43
C LEU A 203 -4.18 -1.15 -15.93
N GLU A 204 -4.98 -2.16 -16.27
CA GLU A 204 -5.52 -2.30 -17.63
C GLU A 204 -6.48 -1.14 -17.98
N HIS A 205 -7.38 -0.78 -17.07
CA HIS A 205 -8.27 0.35 -17.25
C HIS A 205 -7.49 1.66 -17.46
N ALA A 206 -6.52 1.95 -16.59
CA ALA A 206 -5.67 3.13 -16.64
C ALA A 206 -4.89 3.24 -17.98
N SER A 207 -4.44 2.10 -18.53
CA SER A 207 -3.66 2.07 -19.77
C SER A 207 -4.51 2.14 -21.05
N ARG A 208 -5.76 1.65 -21.03
CA ARG A 208 -6.57 1.46 -22.25
C ARG A 208 -7.87 2.26 -22.31
N ARG A 209 -8.51 2.49 -21.17
CA ARG A 209 -9.91 2.97 -21.08
C ARG A 209 -10.05 4.39 -20.57
N SER A 210 -9.01 4.97 -19.96
CA SER A 210 -8.98 6.39 -19.61
C SER A 210 -8.99 7.29 -20.86
N SER A 211 -9.58 8.48 -20.72
CA SER A 211 -9.54 9.52 -21.74
C SER A 211 -8.09 9.84 -22.17
N PRO A 212 -7.84 10.35 -23.40
CA PRO A 212 -6.48 10.63 -23.85
C PRO A 212 -5.69 11.57 -22.92
N ASP A 213 -6.36 12.57 -22.36
CA ASP A 213 -5.77 13.53 -21.43
C ASP A 213 -5.45 12.87 -20.08
N LEU A 214 -6.40 12.11 -19.51
CA LEU A 214 -6.20 11.38 -18.26
C LEU A 214 -5.10 10.32 -18.39
N ARG A 215 -4.95 9.69 -19.56
CA ARG A 215 -3.91 8.69 -19.83
C ARG A 215 -2.51 9.30 -19.85
N ALA A 216 -2.37 10.50 -20.42
CA ALA A 216 -1.10 11.23 -20.41
C ALA A 216 -0.71 11.62 -18.97
N ASP A 217 -1.67 12.05 -18.17
CA ASP A 217 -1.45 12.40 -16.76
C ASP A 217 -1.12 11.17 -15.90
N LEU A 218 -1.82 10.04 -16.10
CA LEU A 218 -1.55 8.77 -15.41
C LEU A 218 -0.18 8.21 -15.72
N THR A 219 0.34 8.42 -16.93
CA THR A 219 1.71 8.01 -17.30
C THR A 219 2.76 8.70 -16.44
N ASN A 220 2.47 9.91 -15.96
CA ASN A 220 3.37 10.70 -15.10
C ASN A 220 3.03 10.58 -13.60
N SER A 221 2.00 9.82 -13.21
CA SER A 221 1.64 9.65 -11.81
C SER A 221 2.67 8.79 -11.07
N ARG A 222 3.17 9.32 -9.94
CA ARG A 222 4.04 8.58 -9.04
C ARG A 222 3.28 7.40 -8.43
N THR A 223 2.05 7.64 -7.95
CA THR A 223 1.28 6.58 -7.30
C THR A 223 0.94 5.44 -8.25
N VAL A 224 0.64 5.70 -9.54
CA VAL A 224 0.46 4.61 -10.54
C VAL A 224 1.73 3.76 -10.67
N ALA A 225 2.91 4.39 -10.75
CA ALA A 225 4.18 3.68 -10.87
C ALA A 225 4.49 2.84 -9.62
N GLU A 226 4.17 3.34 -8.43
CA GLU A 226 4.29 2.62 -7.16
C GLU A 226 3.32 1.43 -7.09
N VAL A 227 2.06 1.63 -7.47
CA VAL A 227 1.03 0.57 -7.52
C VAL A 227 1.35 -0.50 -8.55
N GLN A 228 1.95 -0.15 -9.70
CA GLN A 228 2.43 -1.15 -10.65
C GLN A 228 3.47 -2.09 -10.01
N GLN A 229 4.35 -1.56 -9.15
CA GLN A 229 5.33 -2.38 -8.44
C GLN A 229 4.67 -3.26 -7.37
N VAL A 230 3.64 -2.75 -6.68
CA VAL A 230 2.82 -3.51 -5.74
C VAL A 230 2.10 -4.64 -6.47
N CYS A 231 1.45 -4.36 -7.60
CA CYS A 231 0.76 -5.37 -8.40
C CYS A 231 1.71 -6.49 -8.87
N ASN A 232 2.92 -6.13 -9.30
CA ASN A 232 3.94 -7.12 -9.68
C ASN A 232 4.36 -8.00 -8.50
N LEU A 233 4.44 -7.42 -7.29
CA LEU A 233 4.73 -8.15 -6.07
C LEU A 233 3.59 -9.13 -5.74
N LEU A 234 2.34 -8.65 -5.70
CA LEU A 234 1.15 -9.45 -5.41
C LEU A 234 0.98 -10.61 -6.39
N ALA A 235 1.11 -10.35 -7.69
CA ALA A 235 1.02 -11.36 -8.73
C ALA A 235 2.09 -12.46 -8.62
N ALA A 236 3.27 -12.11 -8.11
CA ALA A 236 4.36 -13.06 -7.96
C ALA A 236 4.32 -13.86 -6.63
N VAL A 237 3.58 -13.39 -5.61
CA VAL A 237 3.35 -14.15 -4.38
C VAL A 237 2.07 -15.00 -4.42
N SER A 238 1.03 -14.55 -5.14
CA SER A 238 -0.27 -15.21 -5.21
C SER A 238 -0.20 -16.71 -5.55
N PRO A 239 0.61 -17.19 -6.53
CA PRO A 239 0.72 -18.62 -6.83
C PRO A 239 1.32 -19.49 -5.71
N GLY A 240 2.05 -18.89 -4.78
CA GLY A 240 2.72 -19.57 -3.65
C GLY A 240 2.03 -19.35 -2.31
N ALA A 241 0.87 -18.69 -2.28
CA ALA A 241 0.10 -18.50 -1.07
C ALA A 241 -0.62 -19.80 -0.67
N GLU A 242 -0.01 -20.56 0.24
CA GLU A 242 -0.67 -21.66 0.98
C GLU A 242 -1.35 -21.13 2.25
N ASP A 243 -2.32 -21.86 2.82
CA ASP A 243 -3.12 -21.41 3.99
C ASP A 243 -2.30 -21.18 5.30
N GLU A 244 -0.97 -21.23 5.25
CA GLU A 244 -0.04 -21.01 6.37
C GLU A 244 0.35 -19.53 6.59
N GLY A 245 -0.60 -18.59 6.46
CA GLY A 245 -0.47 -17.25 7.05
C GLY A 245 0.45 -16.25 6.32
N TRP A 246 0.24 -16.08 5.02
CA TRP A 246 0.87 -14.99 4.25
C TRP A 246 0.17 -13.67 4.54
N VAL A 247 0.88 -12.71 5.14
CA VAL A 247 0.34 -11.38 5.43
C VAL A 247 1.01 -10.34 4.53
N VAL A 248 0.22 -9.63 3.72
CA VAL A 248 0.63 -8.36 3.10
C VAL A 248 0.18 -7.25 4.03
N LEU A 249 1.11 -6.70 4.80
CA LEU A 249 0.82 -5.61 5.74
C LEU A 249 0.90 -4.27 5.01
N ALA A 250 -0.22 -3.55 4.97
CA ALA A 250 -0.28 -2.12 4.73
C ALA A 250 -0.37 -1.40 6.08
N ASP A 251 0.69 -0.67 6.43
CA ASP A 251 0.67 0.23 7.58
C ASP A 251 0.01 1.55 7.13
N SER A 252 -1.17 1.83 7.66
CA SER A 252 -1.87 3.12 7.56
C SER A 252 -1.41 4.08 8.66
#